data_AF-A0A699LDI5-F1
#
_entry.id   AF-A0A699LDI5-F1
#
_cell.length_a   1.000
_cell.length_b   1.000
_cell.length_c   1.000
_cell.angle_alpha   90.00
_cell.angle_beta   90.00
_cell.angle_gamma   90.00
#
_symmetry.space_group_name_H-M   'P 1'
#
loop_
_entity.id
_entity.type
_entity.pdbx_description
1 polymer ?
#
loop_
_entity_poly.entity_id
_entity_poly.type
_entity_poly.pdbx_seq_one_letter_code
_entity_poly.pdbx_strand_id
1 'polypeptide(L)'
;MQEEIHEFERLDVWVLVPYPDNIFIIPLKWIFKIKMDEYGDVLKNKRAVSGESDLNEVVYVSQPDGFVDLEYSSHVYRLKKELYGLKQALRAWYDKLSSFLISSGFSKGISQNPRGIFICQAKYALEILKKHGFDTSTPIDTLMLEHPDLDEDIGGKMVDPTRYHGMVGCFMYLTASRPDIVFTVCMCARYQAKPTKKHLHAIKRII
;
A
#
# COMPACT_ATOMS: atom_id res chain seq x y z
N MET A 1 -15.81 7.51 -16.12
CA MET A 1 -15.31 6.24 -16.70
C MET A 1 -14.39 6.51 -17.87
N GLN A 2 -14.86 7.15 -18.95
CA GLN A 2 -13.97 7.71 -20.00
C GLN A 2 -12.94 8.69 -19.38
N GLU A 3 -13.38 9.58 -18.48
CA GLU A 3 -12.49 10.48 -17.74
C GLU A 3 -11.38 9.76 -16.94
N GLU A 4 -11.60 8.51 -16.51
CA GLU A 4 -10.60 7.77 -15.71
C GLU A 4 -9.50 7.17 -16.58
N ILE A 5 -9.84 6.68 -17.78
CA ILE A 5 -8.84 6.24 -18.77
C ILE A 5 -8.06 7.44 -19.29
N HIS A 6 -8.74 8.56 -19.57
CA HIS A 6 -8.06 9.81 -19.93
C HIS A 6 -7.13 10.29 -18.82
N GLU A 7 -7.46 10.07 -17.55
CA GLU A 7 -6.55 10.37 -16.43
C GLU A 7 -5.32 9.45 -16.41
N PHE A 8 -5.49 8.14 -16.69
CA PHE A 8 -4.37 7.21 -16.81
C PHE A 8 -3.47 7.52 -18.01
N GLU A 9 -4.04 7.94 -19.13
CA GLU A 9 -3.32 8.45 -20.30
C GLU A 9 -2.59 9.76 -19.97
N ARG A 10 -3.27 10.71 -19.31
CA ARG A 10 -2.68 11.99 -18.88
C ARG A 10 -1.50 11.79 -17.93
N LEU A 11 -1.63 10.83 -17.01
CA LEU A 11 -0.59 10.50 -16.03
C LEU A 11 0.48 9.55 -16.59
N ASP A 12 0.39 9.17 -17.87
CA ASP A 12 1.30 8.25 -18.56
C ASP A 12 1.52 6.94 -17.78
N VAL A 13 0.43 6.37 -17.25
CA VAL A 13 0.47 5.19 -16.37
C VAL A 13 0.74 3.91 -17.14
N TRP A 14 0.28 3.83 -18.39
CA TRP A 14 0.48 2.68 -19.26
C TRP A 14 0.61 3.11 -20.73
N VAL A 15 1.06 2.17 -21.56
CA VAL A 15 1.08 2.31 -23.02
C VAL A 15 0.48 1.07 -23.65
N LEU A 16 -0.38 1.27 -24.64
CA LEU A 16 -0.96 0.18 -25.42
C LEU A 16 0.11 -0.40 -26.35
N VAL A 17 0.31 -1.71 -26.31
CA VAL A 17 1.34 -2.40 -27.07
C VAL A 17 0.82 -3.71 -27.66
N PRO A 18 1.40 -4.20 -28.78
CA PRO A 18 1.06 -5.51 -29.32
C PRO A 18 1.22 -6.60 -28.26
N TYR A 19 0.42 -7.67 -28.39
CA TYR A 19 0.50 -8.82 -27.50
C TYR A 19 1.94 -9.38 -27.49
N PRO A 20 2.63 -9.39 -26.35
CA PRO A 20 4.00 -9.88 -26.28
C PRO A 20 4.04 -11.42 -26.28
N ASP A 21 4.95 -12.00 -27.05
CA ASP A 21 5.14 -13.45 -27.09
C ASP A 21 5.73 -13.98 -25.76
N ASN A 22 5.18 -15.10 -25.26
CA ASN A 22 5.67 -15.81 -24.06
C ASN A 22 5.70 -15.00 -22.75
N ILE A 23 4.94 -13.90 -22.64
CA ILE A 23 4.81 -13.16 -21.38
C ILE A 23 3.44 -13.40 -20.75
N PHE A 24 3.44 -13.64 -19.43
CA PHE A 24 2.21 -13.77 -18.66
C PHE A 24 1.49 -12.42 -18.56
N ILE A 25 0.31 -12.32 -19.16
CA ILE A 25 -0.55 -11.14 -19.07
C ILE A 25 -1.42 -11.27 -17.83
N ILE A 26 -1.41 -10.25 -16.97
CA ILE A 26 -2.28 -10.23 -15.79
C ILE A 26 -3.70 -9.87 -16.26
N PRO A 27 -4.69 -10.75 -16.06
CA PRO A 27 -6.08 -10.41 -16.37
C PRO A 27 -6.55 -9.32 -15.40
N LEU A 28 -6.96 -8.17 -15.93
CA LEU A 28 -7.54 -7.08 -15.15
C LEU A 28 -9.05 -7.23 -15.08
N LYS A 29 -9.55 -7.60 -13.89
CA LYS A 29 -10.98 -7.51 -13.56
C LYS A 29 -11.20 -6.27 -12.69
N TRP A 30 -11.85 -5.25 -13.24
CA TRP A 30 -12.16 -4.06 -12.48
C TRP A 30 -13.30 -4.34 -11.50
N ILE A 31 -13.00 -4.33 -10.20
CA ILE A 31 -14.02 -4.42 -9.16
C ILE A 31 -14.43 -2.99 -8.81
N PHE A 32 -15.45 -2.48 -9.51
CA PHE A 32 -16.08 -1.22 -9.15
C PHE A 32 -16.99 -1.44 -7.94
N LYS A 33 -16.52 -1.10 -6.75
CA LYS A 33 -17.41 -0.96 -5.59
C LYS A 33 -18.00 0.45 -5.63
N ILE A 34 -19.19 0.57 -6.22
CA ILE A 34 -19.99 1.79 -6.21
C ILE A 34 -20.40 2.05 -4.75
N LYS A 35 -19.97 3.16 -4.17
CA LYS A 35 -20.48 3.63 -2.87
C LYS A 35 -21.65 4.57 -3.18
N MET A 36 -22.86 4.14 -2.88
CA MET A 36 -24.07 4.97 -2.97
C MET A 36 -24.27 5.71 -1.65
N ASP A 37 -24.85 6.91 -1.68
CA ASP A 37 -25.35 7.57 -0.49
C ASP A 37 -26.70 6.98 -0.04
N GLU A 38 -27.26 7.57 1.01
CA GLU A 38 -28.56 7.22 1.59
C GLU A 38 -29.74 7.49 0.63
N TYR A 39 -29.50 8.24 -0.45
CA TYR A 39 -30.48 8.61 -1.49
C TYR A 39 -30.30 7.85 -2.81
N GLY A 40 -29.27 6.99 -2.91
CA GLY A 40 -28.96 6.21 -4.10
C GLY A 40 -28.02 6.89 -5.09
N ASP A 41 -27.49 8.08 -4.78
CA ASP A 41 -26.55 8.80 -5.62
C ASP A 41 -25.11 8.30 -5.43
N VAL A 42 -24.33 8.31 -6.51
CA VAL A 42 -22.96 7.76 -6.52
C VAL A 42 -22.01 8.72 -5.79
N LEU A 43 -21.62 8.38 -4.56
CA LEU A 43 -20.71 9.17 -3.71
C LEU A 43 -19.25 9.16 -4.17
N LYS A 44 -18.75 8.02 -4.67
CA LYS A 44 -17.37 7.83 -5.14
C LYS A 44 -17.18 6.44 -5.76
N ASN A 45 -16.48 6.38 -6.89
CA ASN A 45 -15.80 5.16 -7.34
C ASN A 45 -14.58 4.92 -6.44
N LYS A 46 -14.46 3.73 -5.83
CA LYS A 46 -13.17 3.31 -5.24
C LYS A 46 -12.16 3.10 -6.38
N ARG A 47 -11.13 3.95 -6.40
CA ARG A 47 -10.14 4.09 -7.48
C ARG A 47 -8.96 3.14 -7.27
N ALA A 48 -8.47 2.51 -8.34
CA ALA A 48 -7.09 2.04 -8.36
C ALA A 48 -6.20 3.29 -8.52
N VAL A 49 -5.42 3.62 -7.49
CA VAL A 49 -4.49 4.75 -7.53
C VAL A 49 -3.20 4.27 -8.19
N SER A 50 -2.66 5.00 -9.17
CA SER A 50 -1.31 4.73 -9.65
C SER A 50 -0.31 5.23 -8.61
N GLY A 51 0.64 4.39 -8.21
CA GLY A 51 1.80 4.83 -7.45
C GLY A 51 2.72 5.70 -8.31
N GLU A 52 3.45 6.61 -7.69
CA GLU A 52 4.39 7.53 -8.35
C GLU A 52 5.81 6.93 -8.48
N SER A 53 5.96 5.63 -8.26
CA SER A 53 7.25 4.94 -8.39
C SER A 53 7.31 4.20 -9.72
N ASP A 54 8.47 4.25 -10.35
CA ASP A 54 8.75 3.51 -11.58
C ASP A 54 8.76 2.01 -11.29
N LEU A 55 8.16 1.22 -12.19
CA LEU A 55 8.22 -0.23 -12.13
C LEU A 55 9.62 -0.71 -12.53
N ASN A 56 10.28 -1.46 -11.65
CA ASN A 56 11.54 -2.14 -11.98
C ASN A 56 11.33 -3.36 -12.90
N GLU A 57 10.10 -3.85 -13.01
CA GLU A 57 9.72 -5.02 -13.81
C GLU A 57 8.72 -4.63 -14.90
N VAL A 58 8.82 -5.23 -16.09
CA VAL A 58 7.85 -4.99 -17.16
C VAL A 58 6.58 -5.79 -16.87
N VAL A 59 5.50 -5.08 -16.55
CA VAL A 59 4.20 -5.70 -16.26
C VAL A 59 3.24 -5.41 -17.42
N TYR A 60 2.59 -6.46 -17.92
CA TYR A 60 1.55 -6.36 -18.93
C TYR A 60 0.20 -6.77 -18.35
N VAL A 61 -0.83 -6.02 -18.71
CA VAL A 61 -2.20 -6.22 -18.22
C VAL A 61 -3.18 -6.23 -19.38
N SER A 62 -4.23 -7.06 -19.26
CA SER A 62 -5.28 -7.13 -20.28
C SER A 62 -6.06 -5.82 -20.34
N GLN A 63 -6.67 -5.53 -21.49
CA GLN A 63 -7.60 -4.41 -21.59
C GLN A 63 -8.82 -4.68 -20.68
N PRO A 64 -9.38 -3.64 -20.03
CA PRO A 64 -10.56 -3.81 -19.19
C PRO A 64 -11.79 -4.19 -20.02
N ASP A 65 -12.64 -5.07 -19.47
CA ASP A 65 -13.92 -5.40 -20.08
C ASP A 65 -14.77 -4.13 -20.26
N GLY A 66 -15.24 -3.89 -21.48
CA GLY A 66 -15.98 -2.68 -21.87
C GLY A 66 -15.13 -1.48 -22.30
N PHE A 67 -13.79 -1.60 -22.26
CA PHE A 67 -12.82 -0.57 -22.67
C PHE A 67 -11.74 -1.11 -23.60
N VAL A 68 -12.10 -2.15 -24.36
CA VAL A 68 -11.24 -2.71 -25.40
C VAL A 68 -11.22 -1.76 -26.59
N ASP A 69 -10.03 -1.37 -27.02
CA ASP A 69 -9.83 -0.62 -28.24
C ASP A 69 -10.32 -1.44 -29.44
N LEU A 70 -11.21 -0.85 -30.24
CA LEU A 70 -11.84 -1.54 -31.37
C LEU A 70 -10.85 -1.79 -32.52
N GLU A 71 -9.87 -0.91 -32.71
CA GLU A 71 -8.82 -1.07 -33.72
C GLU A 71 -7.73 -2.02 -33.22
N TYR A 72 -7.44 -1.99 -31.92
CA TYR A 72 -6.36 -2.75 -31.29
C TYR A 72 -6.87 -3.77 -30.25
N SER A 73 -7.90 -4.53 -30.60
CA SER A 73 -8.58 -5.45 -29.65
C SER A 73 -7.69 -6.56 -29.06
N SER A 74 -6.63 -6.96 -29.78
CA SER A 74 -5.64 -7.95 -29.34
C SER A 74 -4.49 -7.35 -28.53
N HIS A 75 -4.40 -6.03 -28.43
CA HIS A 75 -3.31 -5.38 -27.71
C HIS A 75 -3.51 -5.46 -26.20
N VAL A 76 -2.42 -5.24 -25.47
CA VAL A 76 -2.39 -5.23 -24.01
C VAL A 76 -1.75 -3.93 -23.53
N TYR A 77 -2.01 -3.55 -22.29
CA TYR A 77 -1.35 -2.40 -21.69
C TYR A 77 -0.04 -2.83 -21.02
N ARG A 78 1.06 -2.18 -21.37
CA ARG A 78 2.31 -2.24 -20.61
C ARG A 78 2.29 -1.14 -19.57
N LEU A 79 2.43 -1.50 -18.30
CA LEU A 79 2.49 -0.54 -17.20
C LEU A 79 3.84 0.18 -17.18
N LYS A 80 3.78 1.52 -17.08
CA LYS A 80 4.93 2.38 -16.79
C LYS A 80 5.00 2.69 -15.29
N LYS A 81 3.85 2.79 -14.64
CA LYS A 81 3.70 3.05 -13.21
C LYS A 81 2.92 1.95 -12.52
N GLU A 82 3.14 1.80 -11.23
CA GLU A 82 2.50 0.73 -10.45
C GLU A 82 1.01 1.00 -10.26
N LEU A 83 0.15 0.02 -10.55
CA LEU A 83 -1.27 0.10 -10.19
C LEU A 83 -1.51 -0.47 -8.80
N TYR A 84 -2.21 0.27 -7.95
CA TYR A 84 -2.61 -0.21 -6.63
C TYR A 84 -3.48 -1.47 -6.73
N GLY A 85 -3.12 -2.51 -5.97
CA GLY A 85 -3.77 -3.83 -6.00
C GLY A 85 -2.96 -4.92 -6.71
N LEU A 86 -1.93 -4.55 -7.48
CA LEU A 86 -0.94 -5.49 -8.00
C LEU A 86 0.08 -5.86 -6.92
N LYS A 87 0.56 -7.11 -6.92
CA LYS A 87 1.64 -7.56 -6.01
C LYS A 87 2.94 -6.77 -6.25
N GLN A 88 3.13 -6.30 -7.47
CA GLN A 88 4.28 -5.51 -7.91
C GLN A 88 4.33 -4.16 -7.19
N ALA A 89 3.18 -3.48 -7.03
CA ALA A 89 3.07 -2.21 -6.33
C ALA A 89 3.50 -2.29 -4.86
N LEU A 90 3.17 -3.40 -4.19
CA LEU A 90 3.62 -3.64 -2.82
C LEU A 90 5.14 -3.89 -2.74
N ARG A 91 5.72 -4.52 -3.77
CA ARG A 91 7.13 -4.87 -3.82
C ARG A 91 8.02 -3.67 -4.10
N ALA A 92 7.75 -2.87 -5.13
CA ALA A 92 8.61 -1.70 -5.38
C ALA A 92 8.46 -0.64 -4.29
N TRP A 93 7.27 -0.51 -3.69
CA TRP A 93 7.12 0.29 -2.49
C TRP A 93 7.99 -0.22 -1.32
N TYR A 94 8.03 -1.54 -1.09
CA TYR A 94 8.91 -2.13 -0.08
C TYR A 94 10.39 -1.89 -0.40
N ASP A 95 10.82 -2.03 -1.66
CA ASP A 95 12.20 -1.83 -2.08
C ASP A 95 12.63 -0.37 -1.91
N LYS A 96 11.77 0.60 -2.26
CA LYS A 96 12.01 2.03 -2.07
C LYS A 96 12.08 2.40 -0.59
N LEU A 97 11.15 1.90 0.21
CA LEU A 97 11.16 2.07 1.67
C LEU A 97 12.40 1.44 2.30
N SER A 98 12.72 0.21 1.93
CA SER A 98 13.89 -0.52 2.43
C SER A 98 15.18 0.24 2.12
N SER A 99 15.32 0.74 0.88
CA SER A 99 16.47 1.55 0.46
C SER A 99 16.59 2.83 1.29
N PHE A 100 15.48 3.55 1.49
CA PHE A 100 15.44 4.75 2.33
C PHE A 100 15.81 4.46 3.80
N LEU A 101 15.33 3.35 4.35
CA LEU A 101 15.65 2.96 5.72
C LEU A 101 17.12 2.58 5.86
N ILE A 102 17.66 1.82 4.90
CA ILE A 102 19.09 1.47 4.87
C ILE A 102 19.94 2.74 4.76
N SER A 103 19.61 3.66 3.85
CA SER A 103 20.34 4.93 3.72
C SER A 103 20.22 5.83 4.95
N SER A 104 19.14 5.69 5.73
CA SER A 104 18.93 6.40 6.99
C SER A 104 19.63 5.73 8.19
N GLY A 105 20.48 4.71 7.95
CA GLY A 105 21.26 4.02 8.99
C GLY A 105 20.56 2.83 9.65
N PHE A 106 19.40 2.40 9.15
CA PHE A 106 18.69 1.23 9.67
C PHE A 106 19.19 -0.07 9.01
N SER A 107 19.44 -1.11 9.80
CA SER A 107 19.90 -2.41 9.31
C SER A 107 18.96 -3.54 9.71
N LYS A 108 18.61 -4.43 8.77
CA LYS A 108 17.92 -5.69 9.06
C LYS A 108 18.95 -6.70 9.58
N GLY A 109 18.76 -7.21 10.79
CA GLY A 109 19.65 -8.21 11.39
C GLY A 109 19.26 -9.63 10.98
N ILE A 110 20.25 -10.51 10.89
CA ILE A 110 20.05 -11.95 10.75
C ILE A 110 20.67 -12.60 12.00
N SER A 111 19.89 -13.35 12.75
CA SER A 111 20.40 -14.18 13.86
C SER A 111 20.34 -15.64 13.45
N GLN A 112 21.48 -16.32 13.56
CA GLN A 112 21.58 -17.75 13.28
C GLN A 112 21.69 -18.51 14.60
N ASN A 113 20.93 -19.60 14.74
CA ASN A 113 21.06 -20.53 15.84
C ASN A 113 20.93 -21.98 15.29
N PRO A 114 21.18 -23.02 16.11
CA PRO A 114 21.09 -24.41 15.65
C PRO A 114 19.70 -24.84 15.13
N ARG A 115 18.63 -24.07 15.41
CA ARG A 115 17.27 -24.31 14.92
C ARG A 115 16.96 -23.62 13.59
N GLY A 116 17.82 -22.70 13.12
CA GLY A 116 17.67 -22.04 11.84
C GLY A 116 18.16 -20.60 11.77
N ILE A 117 17.81 -19.95 10.66
CA ILE A 117 18.12 -18.54 10.37
C ILE A 117 16.87 -17.72 10.69
N PHE A 118 17.03 -16.72 11.55
CA PHE A 118 15.97 -15.82 11.98
C PHE A 118 16.24 -14.40 11.47
N ILE A 119 15.19 -13.75 10.99
CA ILE A 119 15.23 -12.32 10.65
C ILE A 119 14.91 -11.54 11.93
N CYS A 120 15.82 -10.65 12.33
CA CYS A 120 15.66 -9.82 13.53
C CYS A 120 15.70 -8.34 13.18
N GLN A 121 14.65 -7.61 13.55
CA GLN A 121 14.56 -6.15 13.42
C GLN A 121 14.43 -5.46 14.80
N ALA A 122 14.90 -6.09 15.88
CA ALA A 122 14.79 -5.53 17.24
C ALA A 122 15.42 -4.14 17.38
N LYS A 123 16.61 -3.93 16.80
CA LYS A 123 17.26 -2.60 16.75
C LYS A 123 16.38 -1.58 16.03
N TYR A 124 15.76 -1.98 14.91
CA TYR A 124 14.86 -1.12 14.16
C TYR A 124 13.60 -0.77 14.95
N ALA A 125 12.99 -1.75 15.64
CA ALA A 125 11.84 -1.50 16.51
C ALA A 125 12.17 -0.49 17.61
N LEU A 126 13.31 -0.63 18.30
CA LEU A 126 13.75 0.30 19.34
C LEU A 126 13.96 1.73 18.81
N GLU A 127 14.51 1.87 17.60
CA GLU A 127 14.70 3.18 16.99
C GLU A 127 13.37 3.82 16.54
N ILE A 128 12.37 3.03 16.10
CA ILE A 128 11.01 3.53 15.84
C ILE A 128 10.40 4.09 17.13
N LEU A 129 10.56 3.39 18.26
CA LEU A 129 10.08 3.85 19.56
C LEU A 129 10.66 5.22 19.89
N LYS A 130 11.99 5.36 19.83
CA LYS A 130 12.67 6.64 20.09
C LYS A 130 12.22 7.73 19.12
N LYS A 131 12.19 7.43 17.81
CA LYS A 131 11.83 8.40 16.76
C LYS A 131 10.43 8.99 16.96
N HIS A 132 9.50 8.21 17.51
CA HIS A 132 8.12 8.65 17.73
C HIS A 132 7.80 9.00 19.19
N GLY A 133 8.79 8.96 20.10
CA GLY A 133 8.67 9.34 21.50
C GLY A 133 7.95 8.30 22.37
N PHE A 134 8.16 7.02 22.10
CA PHE A 134 7.58 5.87 22.84
C PHE A 134 8.60 5.09 23.66
N ASP A 135 9.84 5.55 23.76
CA ASP A 135 10.93 4.91 24.51
C ASP A 135 10.66 4.80 26.01
N THR A 136 9.80 5.65 26.56
CA THR A 136 9.36 5.62 27.96
C THR A 136 7.92 5.13 28.14
N SER A 137 7.27 4.65 27.08
CA SER A 137 5.88 4.20 27.13
C SER A 137 5.76 2.81 27.74
N THR A 138 4.72 2.59 28.55
CA THR A 138 4.42 1.29 29.16
C THR A 138 3.91 0.32 28.08
N PRO A 139 4.46 -0.90 27.98
CA PRO A 139 3.94 -1.93 27.08
C PRO A 139 2.49 -2.26 27.41
N ILE A 140 1.66 -2.43 26.37
CA ILE A 140 0.30 -2.95 26.49
C ILE A 140 0.28 -4.29 25.77
N ASP A 141 0.00 -5.38 26.49
CA ASP A 141 -0.03 -6.74 25.93
C ASP A 141 -1.13 -6.94 24.88
N THR A 142 -2.21 -6.16 24.99
CA THR A 142 -3.29 -6.20 24.02
C THR A 142 -2.91 -5.45 22.76
N LEU A 143 -2.31 -6.20 21.82
CA LEU A 143 -2.26 -5.81 20.41
C LEU A 143 -3.67 -5.42 19.96
N MET A 144 -3.77 -4.48 19.01
CA MET A 144 -5.08 -4.02 18.52
C MET A 144 -6.00 -5.21 18.20
N LEU A 145 -7.26 -5.14 18.65
CA LEU A 145 -8.29 -6.18 18.41
C LEU A 145 -8.26 -6.59 16.93
N GLU A 146 -8.45 -7.88 16.61
CA GLU A 146 -8.44 -8.40 15.23
C GLU A 146 -9.45 -7.68 14.31
N HIS A 147 -10.42 -6.98 14.89
CA HIS A 147 -11.36 -6.10 14.18
C HIS A 147 -11.48 -4.76 14.91
N PRO A 148 -10.51 -3.86 14.72
CA PRO A 148 -10.68 -2.52 15.24
C PRO A 148 -11.77 -1.85 14.39
N ASP A 149 -12.79 -1.30 15.03
CA ASP A 149 -13.72 -0.38 14.37
C ASP A 149 -12.90 0.81 13.88
N LEU A 150 -12.43 0.72 12.63
CA LEU A 150 -11.76 1.77 11.88
C LEU A 150 -12.67 2.12 10.71
N ASP A 151 -13.92 2.45 10.98
CA ASP A 151 -14.78 3.01 9.93
C ASP A 151 -14.30 4.39 9.46
N GLU A 152 -14.73 4.78 8.26
CA GLU A 152 -14.47 6.13 7.71
C GLU A 152 -15.01 7.18 8.70
N ASP A 153 -14.09 7.83 9.39
CA ASP A 153 -14.38 8.89 10.37
C ASP A 153 -14.67 10.20 9.62
N ILE A 154 -15.90 10.33 9.08
CA ILE A 154 -16.32 11.42 8.19
C ILE A 154 -16.13 12.80 8.87
N GLY A 155 -16.37 12.89 10.18
CA GLY A 155 -16.20 14.10 11.01
C GLY A 155 -14.90 14.15 11.82
N GLY A 156 -13.98 13.21 11.60
CA GLY A 156 -12.76 13.09 12.38
C GLY A 156 -11.80 14.26 12.21
N LYS A 157 -11.16 14.67 13.31
CA LYS A 157 -10.08 15.66 13.24
C LYS A 157 -8.91 15.09 12.43
N MET A 158 -8.59 15.73 11.32
CA MET A 158 -7.44 15.37 10.48
C MET A 158 -6.14 15.44 11.27
N VAL A 159 -5.21 14.55 10.93
CA VAL A 159 -3.84 14.56 11.46
C VAL A 159 -2.86 14.92 10.34
N ASP A 160 -1.66 15.33 10.73
CA ASP A 160 -0.58 15.56 9.77
C ASP A 160 -0.31 14.29 8.94
N PRO A 161 -0.54 14.32 7.61
CA PRO A 161 -0.34 13.17 6.74
C PRO A 161 1.12 12.71 6.75
N THR A 162 2.08 13.63 6.80
CA THR A 162 3.52 13.30 6.76
C THR A 162 3.91 12.42 7.94
N ARG A 163 3.52 12.83 9.15
CA ARG A 163 3.72 12.03 10.37
C ARG A 163 3.02 10.68 10.28
N TYR A 164 1.78 10.64 9.81
CA TYR A 164 1.01 9.41 9.71
C TYR A 164 1.63 8.42 8.70
N HIS A 165 1.96 8.90 7.50
CA HIS A 165 2.63 8.12 6.45
C HIS A 165 3.98 7.60 6.92
N GLY A 166 4.76 8.43 7.63
CA GLY A 166 6.03 8.03 8.22
C GLY A 166 5.89 6.87 9.20
N MET A 167 4.87 6.92 10.08
CA MET A 167 4.59 5.82 11.02
C MET A 167 4.14 4.55 10.28
N VAL A 168 3.15 4.64 9.36
CA VAL A 168 2.72 3.49 8.55
C VAL A 168 3.89 2.85 7.82
N GLY A 169 4.76 3.67 7.22
CA GLY A 169 5.98 3.24 6.55
C GLY A 169 6.87 2.42 7.48
N CYS A 170 7.17 2.95 8.66
CA CYS A 170 8.01 2.27 9.63
C CYS A 170 7.44 0.91 10.04
N PHE A 171 6.13 0.82 10.30
CA PHE A 171 5.52 -0.46 10.67
C PHE A 171 5.42 -1.43 9.51
N MET A 172 5.21 -0.96 8.28
CA MET A 172 5.19 -1.84 7.12
C MET A 172 6.54 -2.55 6.94
N TYR A 173 7.66 -1.88 7.24
CA TYR A 173 8.97 -2.53 7.21
C TYR A 173 9.15 -3.57 8.34
N LEU A 174 8.54 -3.36 9.51
CA LEU A 174 8.54 -4.32 10.62
C LEU A 174 7.74 -5.60 10.32
N THR A 175 6.70 -5.52 9.46
CA THR A 175 5.87 -6.69 9.12
C THR A 175 6.68 -7.88 8.59
N ALA A 176 7.85 -7.63 7.99
CA ALA A 176 8.74 -8.67 7.51
C ALA A 176 9.35 -9.56 8.61
N SER A 177 9.36 -9.12 9.87
CA SER A 177 9.80 -9.91 11.03
C SER A 177 8.73 -10.06 12.12
N ARG A 178 7.63 -9.30 12.02
CA ARG A 178 6.49 -9.30 12.95
C ARG A 178 5.19 -9.61 12.18
N PRO A 179 4.90 -10.89 11.88
CA PRO A 179 3.69 -11.26 11.15
C PRO A 179 2.40 -10.94 11.93
N ASP A 180 2.49 -10.88 13.27
CA ASP A 180 1.41 -10.57 14.20
C ASP A 180 0.83 -9.16 14.02
N ILE A 181 1.62 -8.19 13.54
CA ILE A 181 1.15 -6.81 13.32
C ILE A 181 0.68 -6.55 11.87
N VAL A 182 0.90 -7.48 10.94
CA VAL A 182 0.65 -7.29 9.49
C VAL A 182 -0.76 -6.78 9.24
N PHE A 183 -1.75 -7.46 9.82
CA PHE A 183 -3.16 -7.12 9.59
C PHE A 183 -3.47 -5.68 9.99
N THR A 184 -3.06 -5.28 11.20
CA THR A 184 -3.32 -3.94 11.75
C THR A 184 -2.63 -2.85 10.95
N VAL A 185 -1.38 -3.08 10.53
CA VAL A 185 -0.61 -2.15 9.68
C VAL A 185 -1.28 -1.98 8.32
N CYS A 186 -1.68 -3.07 7.67
CA CYS A 186 -2.37 -3.03 6.39
C CYS A 186 -3.73 -2.33 6.48
N MET A 187 -4.46 -2.49 7.59
CA MET A 187 -5.71 -1.76 7.83
C MET A 187 -5.45 -0.26 7.97
N CYS A 188 -4.45 0.15 8.75
CA CYS A 188 -4.11 1.56 8.91
C CYS A 188 -3.63 2.20 7.59
N ALA A 189 -2.93 1.45 6.74
CA ALA A 189 -2.47 1.93 5.44
C ALA A 189 -3.60 2.37 4.50
N ARG A 190 -4.82 1.84 4.66
CA ARG A 190 -5.99 2.21 3.84
C ARG A 190 -6.42 3.68 4.01
N TYR A 191 -6.05 4.31 5.12
CA TYR A 191 -6.46 5.67 5.46
C TYR A 191 -5.39 6.73 5.16
N GLN A 192 -4.37 6.42 4.35
CA GLN A 192 -3.31 7.37 4.00
C GLN A 192 -3.83 8.65 3.31
N ALA A 193 -4.90 8.57 2.53
CA ALA A 193 -5.45 9.73 1.82
C ALA A 193 -6.13 10.76 2.75
N LYS A 194 -6.73 10.29 3.86
CA LYS A 194 -7.41 11.15 4.84
C LYS A 194 -7.26 10.56 6.26
N PRO A 195 -6.08 10.66 6.87
CA PRO A 195 -5.86 10.12 8.21
C PRO A 195 -6.50 11.03 9.26
N THR A 196 -7.15 10.43 10.27
CA THR A 196 -7.78 11.15 11.39
C THR A 196 -7.12 10.75 12.71
N LYS A 197 -7.48 11.42 13.80
CA LYS A 197 -7.02 11.07 15.15
C LYS A 197 -7.32 9.61 15.52
N LYS A 198 -8.46 9.06 15.07
CA LYS A 198 -8.83 7.65 15.26
C LYS A 198 -7.78 6.72 14.65
N HIS A 199 -7.39 6.98 13.40
CA HIS A 199 -6.35 6.22 12.70
C HIS A 199 -4.97 6.38 13.35
N LEU A 200 -4.61 7.60 13.78
CA LEU A 200 -3.34 7.83 14.47
C LEU A 200 -3.28 7.07 15.81
N HIS A 201 -4.38 7.04 16.56
CA HIS A 201 -4.46 6.28 17.80
C HIS A 201 -4.29 4.77 17.56
N ALA A 202 -4.91 4.24 16.50
CA ALA A 202 -4.76 2.84 16.11
C ALA A 202 -3.31 2.46 15.81
N ILE A 203 -2.60 3.27 15.02
CA ILE A 203 -1.18 3.07 14.75
C ILE A 203 -0.34 3.11 16.02
N LYS A 204 -0.64 4.02 16.95
CA LYS A 204 0.09 4.13 18.22
C LYS A 204 -0.08 2.90 19.12
N ARG A 205 -1.11 2.07 18.91
CA ARG A 205 -1.33 0.80 19.63
C ARG A 205 -0.58 -0.38 19.03
N ILE A 206 0.05 -0.22 17.86
CA ILE A 206 0.92 -1.25 17.25
C ILE A 206 2.29 -1.28 17.94
N ILE A 207 2.67 -0.15 18.55
CA ILE A 207 3.93 0.09 19.26
C ILE A 207 3.96 -0.64 20.60
#